data_AF-A0A2E5PP20-F1
#
_entry.id   AF-A0A2E5PP20-F1
#
_cell.length_a   1.000
_cell.length_b   1.000
_cell.length_c   1.000
_cell.angle_alpha   90.00
_cell.angle_beta   90.00
_cell.angle_gamma   90.00
#
_symmetry.space_group_name_H-M   'P 1'
#
loop_
_entity.id
_entity.type
_entity.pdbx_description
1 polymer ?
#
loop_
_entity_poly.entity_id
_entity_poly.type
_entity_poly.pdbx_seq_one_letter_code
_entity_poly.pdbx_strand_id
1 'polypeptide(L)'
;MQLPGCAQQVVAGTALLIIAACTDLQPTKTENPLAVPGDRKDIVSVCYSPADHSRVDIQTVALKLCGQDAVTVTPWRIDKYLNDCPILKKTRVSFLCVKGVR
;
A
#
# COMPACT_ATOMS: atom_id res chain seq x y z
N MET A 1 7.63 -19.49 -16.48
CA MET A 1 7.14 -18.63 -15.39
C MET A 1 7.76 -19.16 -14.10
N GLN A 2 8.88 -18.58 -13.70
CA GLN A 2 9.74 -19.07 -12.63
C GLN A 2 9.28 -18.46 -11.30
N LEU A 3 8.66 -19.26 -10.44
CA LEU A 3 8.63 -18.96 -9.01
C LEU A 3 10.05 -19.24 -8.50
N PRO A 4 10.77 -18.29 -7.86
CA PRO A 4 11.97 -18.67 -7.14
C PRO A 4 11.51 -19.32 -5.84
N GLY A 5 11.25 -20.63 -5.91
CA GLY A 5 11.25 -21.48 -4.74
C GLY A 5 12.62 -21.39 -4.09
N CYS A 6 12.66 -21.02 -2.81
CA CYS A 6 13.87 -21.04 -2.00
C CYS A 6 14.33 -22.49 -1.90
N ALA A 7 15.27 -22.88 -2.76
CA ALA A 7 15.84 -24.21 -2.79
C ALA A 7 16.66 -24.44 -1.51
N GLN A 8 16.17 -25.37 -0.71
CA GLN A 8 16.71 -25.79 0.57
C GLN A 8 17.93 -26.69 0.33
N GLN A 9 19.14 -26.18 0.57
CA GLN A 9 20.32 -27.02 0.74
C GLN A 9 20.81 -26.93 2.19
N VAL A 10 20.61 -28.03 2.91
CA VAL A 10 21.04 -28.23 4.29
C VAL A 10 22.52 -28.62 4.26
N VAL A 11 23.41 -27.77 4.77
CA VAL A 11 24.75 -28.18 5.19
C VAL A 11 24.98 -27.60 6.59
N ALA A 12 25.21 -28.52 7.53
CA ALA A 12 25.39 -28.27 8.94
C ALA A 12 26.64 -27.40 9.23
N GLY A 13 26.52 -26.47 10.17
CA GLY A 13 27.65 -25.78 10.77
C GLY A 13 27.42 -24.27 10.89
N THR A 14 27.43 -23.78 12.13
CA THR A 14 27.29 -22.36 12.55
C THR A 14 25.91 -21.74 12.34
N ALA A 15 25.15 -21.66 13.44
CA ALA A 15 23.94 -20.85 13.56
C ALA A 15 24.26 -19.35 13.44
N LEU A 16 24.39 -18.85 12.20
CA LEU A 16 24.08 -17.46 11.93
C LEU A 16 22.57 -17.37 11.70
N LEU A 17 21.85 -16.87 12.69
CA LEU A 17 20.51 -16.31 12.53
C LEU A 17 20.61 -15.12 11.55
N ILE A 18 20.65 -15.40 10.25
CA ILE A 18 20.38 -14.39 9.24
C ILE A 18 18.87 -14.20 9.28
N ILE A 19 18.43 -13.31 10.16
CA ILE A 19 17.10 -12.74 10.12
C ILE A 19 17.07 -11.90 8.83
N ALA A 20 16.79 -12.55 7.70
CA ALA A 20 16.46 -11.87 6.46
C ALA A 20 15.12 -11.16 6.70
N ALA A 21 15.15 -10.01 7.37
CA ALA A 21 14.03 -9.10 7.43
C ALA A 21 13.88 -8.50 6.03
N CYS A 22 13.07 -9.15 5.18
CA CYS A 22 12.51 -8.48 4.01
C CYS A 22 11.64 -7.32 4.53
N THR A 23 12.22 -6.14 4.69
CA THR A 23 11.50 -4.92 5.09
C THR A 23 10.72 -4.36 3.90
N ASP A 24 9.86 -5.18 3.29
CA ASP A 24 8.90 -4.67 2.32
C ASP A 24 7.76 -4.00 3.10
N LEU A 25 7.82 -2.67 3.16
CA LEU A 25 6.89 -1.84 3.90
C LEU A 25 5.56 -1.75 3.15
N GLN A 26 4.69 -2.75 3.37
CA GLN A 26 3.38 -2.83 2.71
C GLN A 26 2.60 -1.51 2.78
N PRO A 27 1.87 -1.11 1.72
CA PRO A 27 1.03 0.09 1.76
C PRO A 27 -0.05 -0.05 2.84
N THR A 28 -0.33 1.02 3.57
CA THR A 28 -1.28 0.99 4.69
C THR A 28 -2.34 2.07 4.55
N LYS A 29 -3.57 1.74 4.95
CA LYS A 29 -4.63 2.74 5.11
C LYS A 29 -4.16 3.83 6.07
N THR A 30 -4.51 5.06 5.75
CA THR A 30 -4.36 6.22 6.64
C THR A 30 -5.64 7.04 6.61
N GLU A 31 -5.72 8.01 7.52
CA GLU A 31 -6.79 9.00 7.50
C GLU A 31 -6.67 9.90 6.26
N ASN A 32 -7.81 10.45 5.85
CA ASN A 32 -7.84 11.39 4.75
C ASN A 32 -7.18 12.72 5.19
N PRO A 33 -6.54 13.44 4.27
CA PRO A 33 -6.00 14.77 4.55
C PRO A 33 -7.09 15.69 5.14
N LEU A 34 -6.73 16.62 6.04
CA LEU A 34 -7.67 17.59 6.64
C LEU A 34 -8.46 18.41 5.61
N ALA A 35 -7.93 18.59 4.41
CA ALA A 35 -8.61 19.27 3.31
C ALA A 35 -9.78 18.46 2.71
N VAL A 36 -9.89 17.17 3.04
CA VAL A 36 -10.99 16.30 2.64
C VAL A 36 -12.13 16.43 3.65
N PRO A 37 -13.32 16.86 3.24
CA PRO A 37 -14.48 16.86 4.12
C PRO A 37 -14.77 15.47 4.69
N GLY A 38 -15.07 15.38 5.99
CA GLY A 38 -15.24 14.09 6.69
C GLY A 38 -16.44 13.26 6.23
N ASP A 39 -17.39 13.87 5.50
CA ASP A 39 -18.54 13.21 4.88
C ASP A 39 -18.20 12.50 3.55
N ARG A 40 -17.00 12.73 2.99
CA ARG A 40 -16.50 12.07 1.78
C ARG A 40 -16.08 10.63 2.04
N LYS A 41 -17.07 9.75 2.11
CA LYS A 41 -16.91 8.29 2.23
C LYS A 41 -16.45 7.62 0.93
N ASP A 42 -16.44 8.37 -0.17
CA ASP A 42 -15.95 7.95 -1.49
C ASP A 42 -14.43 8.09 -1.62
N ILE A 43 -13.71 8.54 -0.59
CA ILE A 43 -12.26 8.72 -0.63
C ILE A 43 -11.56 7.82 0.38
N VAL A 44 -10.56 7.08 -0.09
CA VAL A 44 -9.63 6.32 0.77
C VAL A 44 -8.21 6.82 0.58
N SER A 45 -7.45 6.88 1.67
CA SER A 45 -6.04 7.31 1.64
C SER A 45 -5.10 6.17 2.03
N VAL A 46 -4.00 6.06 1.31
CA VAL A 46 -2.98 5.02 1.47
C VAL A 46 -1.60 5.65 1.58
N CYS A 47 -0.89 5.27 2.65
CA CYS A 47 0.53 5.57 2.81
C CYS A 47 1.38 4.47 2.20
N TYR A 48 2.41 4.85 1.43
CA TYR A 48 3.33 3.92 0.81
C TYR A 48 4.75 4.50 0.68
N SER A 49 5.72 3.60 0.48
CA SER A 49 7.07 3.95 0.07
C SER A 49 7.16 3.88 -1.46
N PRO A 50 7.50 4.98 -2.16
CA PRO A 50 7.58 4.99 -3.62
C PRO A 50 8.77 4.20 -4.18
N ALA A 51 9.72 3.80 -3.32
CA ALA A 51 10.82 2.93 -3.72
C ALA A 51 10.42 1.44 -3.76
N ASP A 52 9.40 1.07 -2.98
CA ASP A 52 9.08 -0.34 -2.74
C ASP A 52 7.79 -0.79 -3.47
N HIS A 53 6.92 0.15 -3.86
CA HIS A 53 5.59 -0.17 -4.40
C HIS A 53 5.32 0.49 -5.76
N SER A 54 4.78 -0.29 -6.70
CA SER A 54 4.31 0.25 -7.97
C SER A 54 2.93 0.89 -7.85
N ARG A 55 2.53 1.68 -8.85
CA ARG A 55 1.18 2.28 -8.90
C ARG A 55 0.07 1.24 -8.89
N VAL A 56 0.28 0.11 -9.55
CA VAL A 56 -0.71 -0.98 -9.68
C VAL A 56 -0.92 -1.65 -8.32
N ASP A 57 0.15 -1.84 -7.54
CA ASP A 57 0.08 -2.44 -6.21
C ASP A 57 -0.75 -1.56 -5.27
N ILE A 58 -0.47 -0.25 -5.29
CA ILE A 58 -1.16 0.72 -4.42
C ILE A 58 -2.63 0.86 -4.81
N GLN A 59 -2.94 0.87 -6.11
CA GLN A 59 -4.33 0.86 -6.61
C GLN A 59 -5.07 -0.40 -6.15
N THR A 60 -4.42 -1.55 -6.18
CA THR A 60 -5.00 -2.81 -5.70
C THR A 60 -5.32 -2.73 -4.20
N VAL A 61 -4.43 -2.14 -3.40
CA VAL A 61 -4.69 -1.90 -1.97
C VAL A 61 -5.85 -0.92 -1.79
N ALA A 62 -5.85 0.21 -2.50
CA ALA A 62 -6.92 1.20 -2.41
C ALA A 62 -8.28 0.63 -2.79
N LEU A 63 -8.36 -0.19 -3.85
CA LEU A 63 -9.60 -0.84 -4.27
C LEU A 63 -10.16 -1.77 -3.19
N LYS A 64 -9.29 -2.55 -2.54
CA LYS A 64 -9.69 -3.39 -1.38
C LYS A 64 -10.25 -2.55 -0.23
N LEU A 65 -9.71 -1.34 0.00
CA LEU A 65 -10.18 -0.43 1.05
C LEU A 65 -11.51 0.24 0.72
N CYS A 66 -11.84 0.42 -0.56
CA CYS A 66 -13.11 1.00 -1.01
C CYS A 66 -14.32 0.08 -0.77
N GLY A 67 -14.11 -1.22 -0.56
CA GLY A 67 -15.16 -2.21 -0.34
C GLY A 67 -15.69 -2.84 -1.64
N GLN A 68 -16.66 -3.76 -1.50
CA GLN A 68 -17.08 -4.67 -2.58
C GLN A 68 -17.85 -4.01 -3.73
N ASP A 69 -18.43 -2.82 -3.53
CA ASP A 69 -19.20 -2.12 -4.56
C ASP A 69 -18.31 -1.26 -5.49
N ALA A 70 -17.05 -1.06 -5.12
CA ALA A 70 -16.11 -0.30 -5.93
C ALA A 70 -15.55 -1.18 -7.06
N VAL A 71 -15.68 -0.68 -8.29
CA VAL A 71 -15.18 -1.37 -9.49
C VAL A 71 -13.81 -0.83 -9.88
N THR A 72 -13.54 0.44 -9.59
CA THR A 72 -12.25 1.06 -9.86
C THR A 72 -11.91 2.14 -8.84
N VAL A 73 -10.65 2.52 -8.82
CA VAL A 73 -10.11 3.63 -8.02
C VAL A 73 -9.38 4.62 -8.91
N THR A 74 -9.68 5.90 -8.73
CA THR A 74 -9.02 6.98 -9.48
C THR A 74 -8.13 7.76 -8.53
N PRO A 75 -6.82 7.92 -8.81
CA PRO A 75 -5.94 8.74 -7.99
C PRO A 75 -6.45 10.19 -8.02
N TRP A 76 -6.61 10.78 -6.84
CA TRP A 76 -7.22 12.10 -6.69
C TRP A 76 -6.23 13.12 -6.12
N ARG A 77 -5.48 12.72 -5.08
CA ARG A 77 -4.49 13.58 -4.45
C ARG A 77 -3.25 12.80 -4.04
N ILE A 78 -2.09 13.42 -4.14
CA ILE A 78 -0.84 12.88 -3.62
C ILE A 78 -0.22 13.94 -2.71
N ASP A 79 -0.06 13.60 -1.44
CA ASP A 79 0.69 14.41 -0.49
C ASP A 79 2.05 13.74 -0.26
N LYS A 80 3.12 14.54 -0.23
CA LYS A 80 4.47 14.08 0.03
C LYS A 80 5.00 14.80 1.26
N TYR A 81 5.58 14.04 2.19
CA TYR A 81 6.14 14.54 3.46
C TYR A 81 5.07 15.19 4.38
N LEU A 82 5.27 15.09 5.70
CA LEU A 82 4.40 15.73 6.71
C LEU A 82 2.88 15.42 6.52
N ASN A 83 2.55 14.18 6.18
CA ASN A 83 1.22 13.76 5.70
C ASN A 83 0.61 12.62 6.55
N ASP A 84 0.89 12.61 7.86
CA ASP A 84 0.48 11.60 8.84
C ASP A 84 0.93 10.17 8.56
N CYS A 85 1.67 9.95 7.48
CA CYS A 85 2.22 8.65 7.20
C CYS A 85 3.38 8.31 8.13
N PRO A 86 3.60 7.02 8.43
CA PRO A 86 4.81 6.58 9.12
C PRO A 86 6.06 7.11 8.42
N ILE A 87 7.10 7.43 9.18
CA ILE A 87 8.35 8.06 8.68
C ILE A 87 8.94 7.31 7.47
N LEU A 88 8.80 5.98 7.45
CA LEU A 88 9.31 5.13 6.37
C LEU A 88 8.41 5.10 5.12
N LYS A 89 7.16 5.56 5.21
CA LYS A 89 6.18 5.64 4.12
C LYS A 89 5.91 7.11 3.81
N LYS A 90 6.77 7.75 3.03
CA LYS A 90 6.79 9.22 2.90
C LYS A 90 5.67 9.80 2.01
N THR A 91 4.88 8.94 1.36
CA THR A 91 3.87 9.36 0.39
C THR A 91 2.49 8.89 0.82
N ARG A 92 1.52 9.82 0.85
CA ARG A 92 0.09 9.54 0.96
C ARG A 92 -0.54 9.76 -0.40
N VAL A 93 -1.32 8.79 -0.88
CA VAL A 93 -2.18 8.97 -2.05
C VAL A 93 -3.63 8.73 -1.64
N SER A 94 -4.49 9.64 -2.03
CA SER A 94 -5.93 9.54 -1.86
C SER A 94 -6.56 9.12 -3.18
N PHE A 95 -7.43 8.13 -3.13
CA PHE A 95 -8.17 7.60 -4.27
C PHE A 95 -9.67 7.84 -4.11
N LEU A 96 -10.32 8.14 -5.22
CA LEU A 96 -11.77 8.12 -5.36
C LEU A 96 -12.23 6.70 -5.65
N CYS A 97 -13.12 6.18 -4.82
CA CYS A 97 -13.80 4.91 -5.00
C CYS A 97 -14.95 5.08 -5.99
N VAL A 98 -14.82 4.52 -7.18
CA VAL A 98 -15.86 4.60 -8.21
C VAL A 98 -16.68 3.31 -8.17
N LYS A 99 -17.97 3.45 -7.83
CA LYS A 99 -18.92 2.34 -7.83
C LYS A 99 -19.31 1.97 -9.26
N GLY A 100 -19.52 0.68 -9.49
CA GLY A 100 -20.20 0.23 -10.70
C GLY A 100 -21.66 0.65 -10.64
N VAL A 101 -22.17 1.25 -11.71
CA VAL A 101 -23.62 1.38 -11.88
C VAL A 101 -24.16 -0.04 -12.06
N ARG A 102 -24.92 -0.55 -11.08
CA ARG A 102 -25.76 -1.73 -11.27
C ARG A 102 -27.11 -1.29 -11.83
#